data_AF-A0A5Q0BMJ5-F1
#
_entry.id   AF-A0A5Q0BMJ5-F1
#
_cell.length_a   1.000
_cell.length_b   1.000
_cell.length_c   1.000
_cell.angle_alpha   90.00
_cell.angle_beta   90.00
_cell.angle_gamma   90.00
#
_symmetry.space_group_name_H-M   'P 1'
#
loop_
_entity.id
_entity.type
_entity.pdbx_description
1 polymer ?
#
loop_
_entity_poly.entity_id
_entity_poly.type
_entity_poly.pdbx_seq_one_letter_code
_entity_poly.pdbx_strand_id
1 'polypeptide(L)'
;MPAQVSIAVLFGHTFTVLDPGATARCASSPRLRHYVAGSAYLSGVFTLMKNYDISAKNSAMSQEATPRGNGGSLVAVKKLLTIMERLTGENPVPENELQALKAEINRLKNEQGKSCTNNKQDRNLSSEAGLLETQRGDALPANGNAQPVKAPEILLHPEMPLAEAIRAILRGGLVHFLRNAVCLAQGDHPEAVHQARVALRRLRSAFTLFSGVLDESALPLREELRWAAGTLGDARNLDVFLDEIAGPVIAALPDHCGLQALAAEVAGRRDRAYVSAGEALRSPRLIALCVNLAAWIEGESRLSEATLLPVKTFAAAILTRRRRKAGKAGRHFRRLEPKARHALRIDLKKLRYASEFFRSLWPGKAAREAALVVSSLQDELGHINDVAVARLLLAGLSAEAPFKNRNNDLTEHAFAAGLIIGWHEREAAERLAAAGKTWKAFLKTSHYWRE
;
A
#
# COMPACT_ATOMS: atom_id res chain seq x y z
N MET A 1 33.44 -19.01 -29.36
CA MET A 1 32.46 -19.33 -28.30
C MET A 1 32.70 -18.40 -27.12
N PRO A 2 31.73 -17.51 -26.86
CA PRO A 2 31.20 -17.39 -25.50
C PRO A 2 29.66 -17.47 -25.50
N ALA A 3 29.13 -17.90 -24.35
CA ALA A 3 27.74 -18.32 -24.14
C ALA A 3 26.73 -17.16 -24.24
N GLN A 4 25.64 -17.40 -24.97
CA GLN A 4 24.46 -16.54 -24.99
C GLN A 4 23.59 -16.83 -23.76
N VAL A 5 23.34 -15.80 -22.95
CA VAL A 5 22.38 -15.85 -21.85
C VAL A 5 21.00 -15.49 -22.41
N SER A 6 20.09 -16.47 -22.44
CA SER A 6 18.69 -16.27 -22.77
C SER A 6 17.94 -15.77 -21.53
N ILE A 7 17.36 -14.56 -21.59
CA ILE A 7 16.45 -14.05 -20.56
C ILE A 7 15.02 -14.48 -20.93
N ALA A 8 14.46 -15.41 -20.16
CA ALA A 8 13.07 -15.81 -20.25
C ALA A 8 12.21 -14.96 -19.28
N VAL A 9 11.20 -14.26 -19.80
CA VAL A 9 10.19 -13.56 -18.99
C VAL A 9 8.90 -14.37 -19.02
N LEU A 10 8.45 -14.80 -17.83
CA LEU A 10 7.27 -15.64 -17.63
C LEU A 10 6.03 -14.77 -17.40
N PHE A 11 5.12 -14.70 -18.38
CA PHE A 11 3.72 -14.33 -18.18
C PHE A 11 2.83 -15.18 -19.11
N GLY A 12 1.92 -15.96 -18.50
CA GLY A 12 0.69 -16.51 -19.09
C GLY A 12 0.73 -17.06 -20.53
N HIS A 13 0.92 -18.38 -20.65
CA HIS A 13 0.55 -19.25 -21.78
C HIS A 13 0.51 -18.67 -23.21
N THR A 14 1.68 -18.58 -23.85
CA THR A 14 1.94 -19.05 -25.25
C THR A 14 3.44 -18.93 -25.52
N PHE A 15 4.08 -20.03 -25.96
CA PHE A 15 5.52 -20.06 -26.29
C PHE A 15 5.71 -19.65 -27.76
N THR A 16 6.45 -18.58 -28.01
CA THR A 16 6.97 -18.28 -29.35
C THR A 16 8.44 -17.90 -29.24
N VAL A 17 9.31 -18.69 -29.87
CA VAL A 17 10.76 -18.43 -29.99
C VAL A 17 10.96 -17.36 -31.05
N LEU A 18 11.62 -16.25 -30.71
CA LEU A 18 11.98 -15.19 -31.66
C LEU A 18 13.41 -15.43 -32.18
N ASP A 19 13.51 -15.66 -33.48
CA ASP A 19 14.76 -15.76 -34.26
C ASP A 19 15.29 -14.35 -34.59
N PRO A 20 16.59 -14.01 -34.39
CA PRO A 20 17.11 -12.64 -34.55
C PRO A 20 17.30 -12.15 -36.00
N GLY A 21 16.73 -12.81 -37.01
CA GLY A 21 17.12 -12.66 -38.42
C GLY A 21 16.07 -12.18 -39.43
N ALA A 22 14.99 -11.49 -39.04
CA ALA A 22 13.91 -11.13 -39.99
C ALA A 22 13.48 -9.64 -39.93
N THR A 23 14.37 -8.73 -40.31
CA THR A 23 14.05 -7.32 -40.63
C THR A 23 14.06 -7.09 -42.15
N ALA A 24 13.09 -7.67 -42.87
CA ALA A 24 12.63 -7.15 -44.17
C ALA A 24 11.39 -7.93 -44.65
N ARG A 25 10.31 -7.18 -44.92
CA ARG A 25 9.02 -7.61 -45.53
C ARG A 25 7.99 -8.23 -44.58
N CYS A 26 7.12 -7.38 -44.04
CA CYS A 26 5.66 -7.58 -44.03
C CYS A 26 4.98 -6.38 -43.37
N ALA A 27 4.60 -5.40 -44.20
CA ALA A 27 3.75 -4.29 -43.84
C ALA A 27 2.31 -4.63 -44.22
N SER A 28 1.48 -5.10 -43.25
CA SER A 28 0.01 -5.00 -43.27
C SER A 28 -0.62 -5.78 -42.10
N SER A 29 -0.68 -5.18 -40.90
CA SER A 29 -1.63 -5.60 -39.84
C SER A 29 -1.80 -4.49 -38.77
N PRO A 30 -3.03 -4.03 -38.45
CA PRO A 30 -3.26 -2.92 -37.51
C PRO A 30 -3.12 -3.25 -36.02
N ARG A 31 -2.78 -4.48 -35.62
CA ARG A 31 -2.84 -4.93 -34.21
C ARG A 31 -1.52 -4.98 -33.44
N LEU A 32 -0.39 -4.56 -34.02
CA LEU A 32 0.94 -4.63 -33.38
C LEU A 32 1.57 -3.26 -33.05
N ARG A 33 0.90 -2.14 -33.32
CA ARG A 33 1.42 -0.78 -32.99
C ARG A 33 1.38 -0.43 -31.50
N HIS A 34 0.70 -1.20 -30.65
CA HIS A 34 0.56 -0.89 -29.21
C HIS A 34 1.69 -1.46 -28.33
N TYR A 35 2.56 -2.33 -28.83
CA TYR A 35 3.54 -3.02 -27.99
C TYR A 35 4.98 -2.48 -28.07
N VAL A 36 5.30 -1.63 -29.05
CA VAL A 36 6.66 -1.05 -29.22
C VAL A 36 6.73 0.44 -28.82
N ALA A 37 5.58 1.09 -28.56
CA ALA A 37 5.54 2.50 -28.17
C ALA A 37 5.87 2.76 -26.68
N GLY A 38 5.78 1.74 -25.80
CA GLY A 38 6.02 1.89 -24.36
C GLY A 38 7.49 2.06 -23.95
N SER A 39 8.44 1.55 -24.76
CA SER A 39 9.88 1.67 -24.46
C SER A 39 10.49 2.99 -24.95
N ALA A 40 9.88 3.65 -25.94
CA ALA A 40 10.35 4.92 -26.46
C ALA A 40 9.85 6.14 -25.65
N TYR A 41 8.73 6.00 -24.93
CA TYR A 41 8.12 7.08 -24.14
C TYR A 41 8.95 7.46 -22.90
N LEU A 42 9.64 6.49 -22.28
CA LEU A 42 10.53 6.76 -21.14
C LEU A 42 11.78 7.55 -21.55
N SER A 43 12.21 7.48 -22.81
CA SER A 43 13.33 8.27 -23.31
C SER A 43 12.91 9.67 -23.77
N GLY A 44 11.72 9.81 -24.37
CA GLY A 44 11.18 11.10 -24.82
C GLY A 44 10.78 12.05 -23.69
N VAL A 45 10.15 11.52 -22.62
CA VAL A 45 9.81 12.31 -21.42
C VAL A 45 11.07 12.75 -20.66
N PHE A 46 12.12 11.93 -20.65
CA PHE A 46 13.42 12.30 -20.05
C PHE A 46 14.15 13.40 -20.82
N THR A 47 13.98 13.46 -22.15
CA THR A 47 14.62 14.47 -23.00
C THR A 47 13.86 15.81 -22.97
N LEU A 48 12.53 15.81 -22.82
CA LEU A 48 11.74 17.04 -22.67
C LEU A 48 11.84 17.67 -21.26
N MET A 49 12.08 16.87 -20.21
CA MET A 49 12.37 17.41 -18.87
C MET A 49 13.77 18.04 -18.73
N LYS A 50 14.71 17.79 -19.65
CA LYS A 50 16.01 18.47 -19.66
C LYS A 50 15.98 19.92 -20.19
N ASN A 51 14.91 20.32 -20.86
CA ASN A 51 14.81 21.65 -21.49
C ASN A 51 13.93 22.65 -20.72
N TYR A 52 13.36 22.26 -19.57
CA TYR A 52 12.73 23.17 -18.61
C TYR A 52 13.63 23.30 -17.38
N ASP A 53 14.68 24.11 -17.51
CA ASP A 53 15.56 24.47 -16.39
C ASP A 53 14.84 25.45 -15.45
N ILE A 54 14.07 24.88 -14.54
CA ILE A 54 13.66 25.50 -13.27
C ILE A 54 14.33 24.68 -12.14
N SER A 55 15.61 24.35 -12.31
CA SER A 55 16.43 23.76 -11.24
C SER A 55 17.59 24.67 -10.84
N ALA A 56 17.97 25.65 -11.65
CA ALA A 56 19.12 26.51 -11.39
C ALA A 56 18.96 27.59 -10.30
N LYS A 57 17.76 27.81 -9.71
CA LYS A 57 17.56 28.85 -8.67
C LYS A 57 17.30 28.35 -7.25
N ASN A 58 17.15 27.05 -7.02
CA ASN A 58 16.99 26.49 -5.68
C ASN A 58 18.22 25.73 -5.15
N SER A 59 19.26 25.55 -5.97
CA SER A 59 20.48 24.82 -5.58
C SER A 59 21.55 25.68 -4.88
N ALA A 60 21.33 26.99 -4.68
CA ALA A 60 22.29 27.88 -4.03
C ALA A 60 21.97 28.22 -2.56
N MET A 61 20.96 27.60 -1.95
CA MET A 61 20.54 27.88 -0.56
C MET A 61 20.27 26.64 0.30
N SER A 62 20.81 25.47 -0.07
CA SER A 62 20.61 24.22 0.71
C SER A 62 21.89 23.40 0.89
N GLN A 63 23.04 24.07 0.97
CA GLN A 63 24.22 23.50 1.62
C GLN A 63 24.29 24.08 3.04
N GLU A 64 24.51 23.19 4.02
CA GLU A 64 24.45 23.41 5.47
C GLU A 64 23.08 23.29 6.16
N ALA A 65 22.50 22.09 6.10
CA ALA A 65 21.76 21.55 7.25
C ALA A 65 21.72 20.02 7.19
N THR A 66 22.76 19.34 7.70
CA THR A 66 22.59 17.95 8.14
C THR A 66 21.61 17.94 9.31
N PRO A 67 20.46 17.23 9.27
CA PRO A 67 19.59 17.12 10.43
C PRO A 67 20.24 16.14 11.43
N ARG A 68 21.19 16.64 12.21
CA ARG A 68 21.72 15.97 13.41
C ARG A 68 20.60 15.95 14.48
N GLY A 69 19.71 14.98 14.37
CA GLY A 69 18.60 14.78 15.31
C GLY A 69 17.79 13.49 15.12
N ASN A 70 17.85 12.85 13.94
CA ASN A 70 17.02 11.67 13.61
C ASN A 70 17.69 10.30 13.83
N GLY A 71 18.93 10.26 14.36
CA GLY A 71 19.67 9.00 14.54
C GLY A 71 19.00 8.03 15.53
N GLY A 72 18.51 8.54 16.67
CA GLY A 72 17.86 7.70 17.70
C GLY A 72 16.54 7.10 17.23
N SER A 73 15.78 7.86 16.45
CA SER A 73 14.52 7.45 15.86
C SER A 73 14.65 6.21 14.97
N LEU A 74 15.65 6.20 14.08
CA LEU A 74 15.89 5.07 13.18
C LEU A 74 16.47 3.85 13.91
N VAL A 75 17.27 4.06 14.95
CA VAL A 75 17.81 2.96 15.77
C VAL A 75 16.69 2.19 16.46
N ALA A 76 15.69 2.88 17.03
CA ALA A 76 14.54 2.23 17.65
C ALA A 76 13.74 1.40 16.64
N VAL A 77 13.49 1.94 15.45
CA VAL A 77 12.77 1.23 14.36
C VAL A 77 13.54 -0.01 13.90
N LYS A 78 14.86 0.09 13.72
CA LYS A 78 15.71 -1.05 13.33
C LYS A 78 15.73 -2.13 14.42
N LYS A 79 15.93 -1.76 15.68
CA LYS A 79 15.85 -2.70 16.81
C LYS A 79 14.50 -3.40 16.86
N LEU A 80 13.42 -2.64 16.75
CA LEU A 80 12.07 -3.18 16.74
C LEU A 80 11.85 -4.13 15.56
N LEU A 81 12.32 -3.78 14.37
CA LEU A 81 12.26 -4.65 13.19
C LEU A 81 12.93 -6.00 13.47
N THR A 82 14.15 -6.00 13.99
CA THR A 82 14.90 -7.23 14.33
C THR A 82 14.12 -8.11 15.32
N ILE A 83 13.55 -7.51 16.37
CA ILE A 83 12.72 -8.22 17.36
C ILE A 83 11.49 -8.83 16.67
N MET A 84 10.77 -8.03 15.89
CA MET A 84 9.53 -8.49 15.24
C MET A 84 9.79 -9.57 14.18
N GLU A 85 10.90 -9.49 13.44
CA GLU A 85 11.30 -10.52 12.48
C GLU A 85 11.58 -11.85 13.17
N ARG A 86 12.28 -11.82 14.31
CA ARG A 86 12.52 -13.01 15.15
C ARG A 86 11.21 -13.65 15.62
N LEU A 87 10.23 -12.83 16.02
CA LEU A 87 8.90 -13.27 16.44
C LEU A 87 8.00 -13.79 15.29
N THR A 88 8.37 -13.54 14.03
CA THR A 88 7.68 -14.05 12.84
C THR A 88 8.38 -15.23 12.17
N GLY A 89 9.51 -15.70 12.71
CA GLY A 89 10.28 -16.79 12.14
C GLY A 89 9.52 -18.13 12.09
N GLU A 90 10.02 -19.06 11.28
CA GLU A 90 9.39 -20.38 11.05
C GLU A 90 9.43 -21.29 12.29
N ASN A 91 10.33 -21.01 13.24
CA ASN A 91 10.49 -21.81 14.45
C ASN A 91 9.87 -21.10 15.67
N PRO A 92 9.15 -21.84 16.54
CA PRO A 92 8.67 -21.32 17.81
C PRO A 92 9.83 -20.72 18.61
N VAL A 93 9.67 -19.47 19.04
CA VAL A 93 10.65 -18.80 19.89
C VAL A 93 10.59 -19.45 21.27
N PRO A 94 11.72 -19.93 21.83
CA PRO A 94 11.76 -20.46 23.20
C PRO A 94 11.18 -19.47 24.22
N GLU A 95 10.49 -19.96 25.25
CA GLU A 95 9.75 -19.11 26.19
C GLU A 95 10.65 -18.08 26.89
N ASN A 96 11.87 -18.45 27.27
CA ASN A 96 12.85 -17.55 27.86
C ASN A 96 13.26 -16.41 26.91
N GLU A 97 13.47 -16.72 25.63
CA GLU A 97 13.78 -15.73 24.59
C GLU A 97 12.56 -14.84 24.32
N LEU A 98 11.35 -15.41 24.27
CA LEU A 98 10.11 -14.66 24.11
C LEU A 98 9.92 -13.62 25.22
N GLN A 99 10.16 -14.00 26.48
CA GLN A 99 10.07 -13.08 27.61
C GLN A 99 11.12 -11.98 27.54
N ALA A 100 12.36 -12.29 27.13
CA ALA A 100 13.40 -11.28 26.91
C ALA A 100 13.01 -10.27 25.80
N LEU A 101 12.48 -10.75 24.67
CA LEU A 101 12.02 -9.90 23.58
C LEU A 101 10.84 -9.00 24.00
N LYS A 102 9.88 -9.54 24.76
CA LYS A 102 8.77 -8.76 25.35
C LYS A 102 9.29 -7.67 26.29
N ALA A 103 10.26 -8.00 27.14
CA ALA A 103 10.87 -7.05 28.06
C ALA A 103 11.56 -5.90 27.30
N GLU A 104 12.27 -6.20 26.21
CA GLU A 104 12.91 -5.17 25.38
C GLU A 104 11.88 -4.28 24.67
N ILE A 105 10.78 -4.84 24.17
CA ILE A 105 9.67 -4.02 23.61
C ILE A 105 9.12 -3.07 24.67
N ASN A 106 8.92 -3.53 25.90
CA ASN A 106 8.44 -2.70 27.00
C ASN A 106 9.48 -1.65 27.46
N ARG A 107 10.76 -1.98 27.41
CA ARG A 107 11.86 -1.04 27.65
C ARG A 107 11.81 0.10 26.63
N LEU A 108 11.75 -0.22 25.34
CA LEU A 108 11.61 0.78 24.27
C LEU A 108 10.37 1.66 24.49
N LYS A 109 9.24 1.07 24.89
CA LYS A 109 8.01 1.81 25.21
C LYS A 109 8.22 2.81 26.35
N ASN A 110 8.90 2.40 27.41
CA ASN A 110 9.18 3.26 28.57
C ASN A 110 10.17 4.39 28.23
N GLU A 111 11.19 4.11 27.40
CA GLU A 111 12.14 5.10 26.91
C GLU A 111 11.43 6.18 26.06
N GLN A 112 10.49 5.78 25.20
CA GLN A 112 9.64 6.73 24.46
C GLN A 112 8.78 7.60 25.39
N GLY A 113 8.20 7.01 26.44
CA GLY A 113 7.41 7.73 27.44
C GLY A 113 8.22 8.80 28.19
N LYS A 114 9.48 8.50 28.51
CA LYS A 114 10.41 9.44 29.19
C LYS A 114 10.88 10.58 28.28
N SER A 115 11.11 10.29 26.99
CA SER A 115 11.52 11.30 26.00
C SER A 115 10.44 12.36 25.75
N CYS A 116 9.15 12.02 25.89
CA CYS A 116 8.06 13.00 25.84
C CYS A 116 7.91 13.85 27.13
N THR A 117 8.48 13.42 28.26
CA THR A 117 8.40 14.15 29.54
C THR A 117 9.64 14.98 29.88
N ASN A 118 10.80 14.70 29.27
CA ASN A 118 12.04 15.43 29.52
C ASN A 118 12.56 16.13 28.26
N ASN A 119 12.18 17.39 28.07
CA ASN A 119 12.93 18.31 27.22
C ASN A 119 13.96 19.06 28.08
N LYS A 120 14.89 18.32 28.68
CA LYS A 120 16.17 18.79 29.22
C LYS A 120 16.94 17.58 29.79
N GLN A 121 18.21 17.51 29.40
CA GLN A 121 19.22 16.54 29.79
C GLN A 121 19.01 15.13 29.25
N ASP A 122 19.81 14.79 28.23
CA ASP A 122 20.65 13.59 28.29
C ASP A 122 21.92 13.81 27.44
N ARG A 123 23.00 14.20 28.12
CA ARG A 123 24.37 13.84 27.73
C ARG A 123 24.71 12.59 28.53
N ASN A 124 25.39 11.67 27.86
CA ASN A 124 25.89 10.38 28.35
C ASN A 124 24.82 9.30 28.39
N LEU A 125 25.00 8.30 27.52
CA LEU A 125 24.93 6.86 27.84
C LEU A 125 25.38 6.11 26.57
N SER A 126 26.69 6.14 26.34
CA SER A 126 27.39 5.23 25.43
C SER A 126 28.19 4.26 26.29
N SER A 127 27.62 3.10 26.59
CA SER A 127 28.33 1.86 26.93
C SER A 127 27.28 0.81 27.32
N GLU A 128 27.50 -0.45 26.91
CA GLU A 128 26.65 -1.63 27.16
C GLU A 128 25.56 -1.91 26.10
N ALA A 129 26.02 -2.25 24.90
CA ALA A 129 25.33 -3.19 24.03
C ALA A 129 26.37 -4.18 23.48
N GLY A 130 26.75 -5.15 24.32
CA GLY A 130 27.56 -6.30 23.93
C GLY A 130 26.76 -7.57 24.22
N LEU A 131 26.80 -8.51 23.27
CA LEU A 131 26.35 -9.90 23.35
C LEU A 131 24.88 -10.15 22.99
N LEU A 132 24.64 -10.44 21.69
CA LEU A 132 23.97 -11.65 21.19
C LEU A 132 23.82 -11.55 19.66
N GLU A 133 24.95 -11.62 18.94
CA GLU A 133 24.95 -11.95 17.51
C GLU A 133 25.31 -13.43 17.38
N THR A 134 24.30 -14.29 17.27
CA THR A 134 24.49 -15.60 16.62
C THR A 134 23.21 -16.09 15.97
N GLN A 135 23.32 -16.22 14.64
CA GLN A 135 22.68 -17.19 13.75
C GLN A 135 21.28 -16.91 13.14
N ARG A 136 21.37 -16.48 11.87
CA ARG A 136 20.58 -16.84 10.66
C ARG A 136 19.05 -16.72 10.70
N GLY A 137 18.61 -15.69 9.99
CA GLY A 137 17.33 -15.57 9.27
C GLY A 137 17.36 -14.23 8.54
N ASP A 138 17.71 -14.24 7.24
CA ASP A 138 17.86 -13.08 6.35
C ASP A 138 18.48 -11.82 6.99
N ALA A 139 19.81 -11.86 7.12
CA ALA A 139 20.59 -10.68 7.47
C ALA A 139 20.26 -9.52 6.52
N LEU A 140 19.80 -8.40 7.08
CA LEU A 140 19.92 -7.09 6.44
C LEU A 140 21.37 -7.00 5.91
N PRO A 141 21.59 -6.81 4.61
CA PRO A 141 22.94 -6.77 4.07
C PRO A 141 23.71 -5.65 4.77
N ALA A 142 24.81 -6.02 5.43
CA ALA A 142 25.64 -5.13 6.24
C ALA A 142 26.32 -3.98 5.46
N ASN A 143 25.96 -3.76 4.19
CA ASN A 143 26.33 -2.60 3.38
C ASN A 143 25.44 -2.46 2.11
N GLY A 144 24.19 -2.94 2.14
CA GLY A 144 23.27 -2.84 1.01
C GLY A 144 22.07 -1.96 1.32
N ASN A 145 21.76 -0.99 0.46
CA ASN A 145 20.55 -0.18 0.57
C ASN A 145 19.32 -1.09 0.69
N ALA A 146 18.57 -0.96 1.78
CA ALA A 146 17.35 -1.73 2.01
C ALA A 146 16.38 -1.49 0.85
N GLN A 147 15.85 -2.56 0.27
CA GLN A 147 14.90 -2.50 -0.85
C GLN A 147 13.45 -2.52 -0.35
N PRO A 148 12.51 -1.92 -1.10
CA PRO A 148 11.09 -2.06 -0.82
C PRO A 148 10.67 -3.53 -0.79
N VAL A 149 9.85 -3.91 0.20
CA VAL A 149 9.38 -5.29 0.34
C VAL A 149 7.86 -5.39 0.26
N LYS A 150 7.40 -6.46 -0.38
CA LYS A 150 5.97 -6.79 -0.45
C LYS A 150 5.48 -7.41 0.86
N ALA A 151 4.15 -7.46 0.97
CA ALA A 151 3.46 -8.13 2.08
C ALA A 151 3.95 -9.58 2.24
N PRO A 152 4.39 -10.01 3.44
CA PRO A 152 4.71 -11.40 3.68
C PRO A 152 3.46 -12.26 3.61
N GLU A 153 3.65 -13.51 3.19
CA GLU A 153 2.63 -14.55 3.34
C GLU A 153 2.44 -14.86 4.82
N ILE A 154 1.17 -14.97 5.24
CA ILE A 154 0.81 -15.31 6.61
C ILE A 154 0.42 -16.77 6.61
N LEU A 155 1.21 -17.60 7.28
CA LEU A 155 0.94 -19.02 7.45
C LEU A 155 0.17 -19.24 8.75
N LEU A 156 -1.08 -19.69 8.62
CA LEU A 156 -1.96 -20.06 9.71
C LEU A 156 -2.25 -21.55 9.65
N HIS A 157 -2.28 -22.21 10.81
CA HIS A 157 -2.72 -23.59 10.96
C HIS A 157 -4.20 -23.66 11.32
N PRO A 158 -4.98 -24.64 10.79
CA PRO A 158 -6.42 -24.77 11.05
C PRO A 158 -6.85 -24.72 12.52
N GLU A 159 -6.11 -25.45 13.37
CA GLU A 159 -6.40 -25.62 14.79
C GLU A 159 -5.68 -24.58 15.67
N MET A 160 -4.93 -23.66 15.07
CA MET A 160 -4.29 -22.57 15.80
C MET A 160 -5.37 -21.74 16.52
N PRO A 161 -5.18 -21.43 17.82
CA PRO A 161 -6.09 -20.54 18.53
C PRO A 161 -6.23 -19.20 17.82
N LEU A 162 -7.44 -18.66 17.75
CA LEU A 162 -7.70 -17.38 17.08
C LEU A 162 -6.81 -16.25 17.60
N ALA A 163 -6.48 -16.24 18.89
CA ALA A 163 -5.55 -15.26 19.47
C ALA A 163 -4.17 -15.26 18.80
N GLU A 164 -3.62 -16.46 18.57
CA GLU A 164 -2.31 -16.63 17.93
C GLU A 164 -2.38 -16.23 16.45
N ALA A 165 -3.46 -16.57 15.76
CA ALA A 165 -3.67 -16.14 14.37
C ALA A 165 -3.78 -14.61 14.24
N ILE A 166 -4.50 -13.94 15.15
CA ILE A 166 -4.57 -12.47 15.21
C ILE A 166 -3.17 -11.90 15.41
N ARG A 167 -2.39 -12.47 16.32
CA ARG A 167 -1.01 -12.06 16.58
C ARG A 167 -0.15 -12.22 15.32
N ALA A 168 -0.18 -13.37 14.65
CA ALA A 168 0.55 -13.62 13.42
C ALA A 168 0.18 -12.61 12.30
N ILE A 169 -1.11 -12.34 12.09
CA ILE A 169 -1.58 -11.39 11.07
C ILE A 169 -1.08 -9.97 11.36
N LEU A 170 -1.18 -9.53 12.62
CA LEU A 170 -0.75 -8.18 13.02
C LEU A 170 0.78 -8.04 13.00
N ARG A 171 1.52 -9.05 13.47
CA ARG A 171 2.98 -9.10 13.37
C ARG A 171 3.43 -8.97 11.91
N GLY A 172 2.88 -9.79 11.01
CA GLY A 172 3.22 -9.74 9.59
C GLY A 172 2.90 -8.39 8.94
N GLY A 173 1.81 -7.72 9.37
CA GLY A 173 1.50 -6.35 8.96
C GLY A 173 2.50 -5.31 9.49
N LEU A 174 2.92 -5.43 10.75
CA LEU A 174 3.89 -4.55 11.36
C LEU A 174 5.29 -4.73 10.76
N VAL A 175 5.76 -5.96 10.57
CA VAL A 175 7.03 -6.25 9.89
C VAL A 175 7.02 -5.69 8.46
N HIS A 176 5.93 -5.88 7.71
CA HIS A 176 5.78 -5.29 6.38
C HIS A 176 5.93 -3.77 6.41
N PHE A 177 5.35 -3.11 7.41
CA PHE A 177 5.49 -1.67 7.58
C PHE A 177 6.92 -1.27 7.95
N LEU A 178 7.51 -1.90 8.97
CA LEU A 178 8.83 -1.58 9.51
C LEU A 178 9.94 -1.75 8.47
N ARG A 179 9.92 -2.82 7.66
CA ARG A 179 10.91 -3.03 6.58
C ARG A 179 10.90 -1.86 5.58
N ASN A 180 9.72 -1.42 5.18
CA ASN A 180 9.58 -0.31 4.25
C ASN A 180 9.88 1.05 4.90
N ALA A 181 9.60 1.22 6.20
CA ALA A 181 10.01 2.40 6.95
C ALA A 181 11.55 2.51 7.06
N VAL A 182 12.25 1.40 7.29
CA VAL A 182 13.72 1.35 7.27
C VAL A 182 14.29 1.66 5.89
N CYS A 183 13.68 1.13 4.82
CA CYS A 183 14.04 1.45 3.43
C CYS A 183 13.91 2.96 3.16
N LEU A 184 12.80 3.58 3.55
CA LEU A 184 12.55 5.02 3.36
C LEU A 184 13.47 5.92 4.17
N ALA A 185 13.95 5.44 5.32
CA ALA A 185 14.91 6.18 6.11
C ALA A 185 16.32 6.17 5.50
N GLN A 186 16.61 5.27 4.55
CA GLN A 186 17.91 5.13 3.88
C GLN A 186 17.95 5.83 2.52
N GLY A 187 16.80 6.20 1.95
CA GLY A 187 16.73 6.92 0.67
C GLY A 187 15.30 7.12 0.19
N ASP A 188 15.15 7.91 -0.88
CA ASP A 188 13.86 8.17 -1.50
C ASP A 188 13.47 7.01 -2.43
N HIS A 189 12.55 6.17 -1.93
CA HIS A 189 12.02 5.02 -2.66
C HIS A 189 10.49 5.12 -2.78
N PRO A 190 9.94 5.60 -3.92
CA PRO A 190 8.48 5.71 -4.12
C PRO A 190 7.73 4.40 -3.88
N GLU A 191 8.32 3.26 -4.27
CA GLU A 191 7.74 1.94 -4.03
C GLU A 191 7.70 1.58 -2.53
N ALA A 192 8.66 2.02 -1.71
CA ALA A 192 8.60 1.78 -0.27
C ALA A 192 7.47 2.58 0.39
N VAL A 193 7.18 3.80 -0.07
CA VAL A 193 5.98 4.55 0.38
C VAL A 193 4.71 3.78 0.00
N HIS A 194 4.65 3.25 -1.23
CA HIS A 194 3.53 2.42 -1.68
C HIS A 194 3.33 1.20 -0.77
N GLN A 195 4.41 0.45 -0.49
CA GLN A 195 4.36 -0.74 0.35
C GLN A 195 4.05 -0.44 1.82
N ALA A 196 4.59 0.65 2.38
CA ALA A 196 4.26 1.12 3.72
C ALA A 196 2.75 1.43 3.85
N ARG A 197 2.17 2.09 2.84
CA ARG A 197 0.72 2.34 2.79
C ARG A 197 -0.08 1.04 2.65
N VAL A 198 0.39 0.06 1.86
CA VAL A 198 -0.23 -1.26 1.79
C VAL A 198 -0.24 -1.92 3.16
N ALA A 199 0.88 -1.88 3.89
CA ALA A 199 1.01 -2.44 5.24
C ALA A 199 0.02 -1.79 6.23
N LEU A 200 -0.06 -0.46 6.29
CA LEU A 200 -1.01 0.26 7.15
C LEU A 200 -2.46 -0.07 6.81
N ARG A 201 -2.79 -0.18 5.52
CA ARG A 201 -4.14 -0.56 5.07
C ARG A 201 -4.48 -1.99 5.48
N ARG A 202 -3.53 -2.93 5.42
CA ARG A 202 -3.69 -4.30 5.93
C ARG A 202 -3.91 -4.28 7.44
N LEU A 203 -3.07 -3.60 8.22
CA LEU A 203 -3.23 -3.45 9.67
C LEU A 203 -4.62 -2.91 10.05
N ARG A 204 -5.04 -1.78 9.46
CA ARG A 204 -6.38 -1.21 9.70
C ARG A 204 -7.52 -2.17 9.34
N SER A 205 -7.33 -2.95 8.28
CA SER A 205 -8.31 -3.96 7.87
C SER A 205 -8.37 -5.13 8.84
N ALA A 206 -7.23 -5.55 9.41
CA ALA A 206 -7.16 -6.56 10.46
C ALA A 206 -7.88 -6.07 11.73
N PHE A 207 -7.61 -4.85 12.21
CA PHE A 207 -8.34 -4.27 13.34
C PHE A 207 -9.86 -4.21 13.09
N THR A 208 -10.27 -3.87 11.86
CA THR A 208 -11.70 -3.87 11.48
C THR A 208 -12.29 -5.28 11.40
N LEU A 209 -11.50 -6.28 11.00
CA LEU A 209 -11.93 -7.67 10.87
C LEU A 209 -12.20 -8.28 12.26
N PHE A 210 -11.28 -8.05 13.19
CA PHE A 210 -11.30 -8.61 14.55
C PHE A 210 -11.99 -7.71 15.58
N SER A 211 -12.68 -6.65 15.17
CA SER A 211 -13.29 -5.68 16.09
C SER A 211 -14.29 -6.26 17.09
N GLY A 212 -14.85 -7.45 16.83
CA GLY A 212 -15.76 -8.11 17.76
C GLY A 212 -15.08 -8.96 18.82
N VAL A 213 -13.76 -9.16 18.75
CA VAL A 213 -12.98 -9.98 19.69
C VAL A 213 -11.81 -9.21 20.32
N LEU A 214 -11.48 -8.03 19.78
CA LEU A 214 -10.50 -7.12 20.37
C LEU A 214 -11.17 -6.27 21.46
N ASP A 215 -10.47 -6.09 22.58
CA ASP A 215 -10.89 -5.21 23.67
C ASP A 215 -10.72 -3.71 23.33
N GLU A 216 -11.12 -2.85 24.27
CA GLU A 216 -11.08 -1.39 24.11
C GLU A 216 -9.66 -0.82 24.02
N SER A 217 -8.63 -1.55 24.48
CA SER A 217 -7.23 -1.11 24.38
C SER A 217 -6.76 -1.01 22.93
N ALA A 218 -7.49 -1.62 21.99
CA ALA A 218 -7.27 -1.49 20.55
C ALA A 218 -7.70 -0.12 19.98
N LEU A 219 -8.57 0.65 20.66
CA LEU A 219 -9.15 1.89 20.13
C LEU A 219 -8.10 2.99 19.88
N PRO A 220 -7.19 3.32 20.82
CA PRO A 220 -6.17 4.34 20.58
C PRO A 220 -5.27 3.99 19.38
N LEU A 221 -4.91 2.71 19.24
CA LEU A 221 -4.09 2.24 18.12
C LEU A 221 -4.80 2.35 16.77
N ARG A 222 -6.13 2.20 16.72
CA ARG A 222 -6.89 2.39 15.48
C ARG A 222 -6.84 3.84 15.00
N GLU A 223 -6.91 4.80 15.92
CA GLU A 223 -6.84 6.21 15.58
C GLU A 223 -5.43 6.59 15.13
N GLU A 224 -4.38 6.09 15.80
CA GLU A 224 -3.00 6.30 15.35
C GLU A 224 -2.71 5.66 13.99
N LEU A 225 -3.20 4.43 13.74
CA LEU A 225 -3.13 3.81 12.41
C LEU A 225 -3.93 4.59 11.35
N ARG A 226 -5.05 5.21 11.74
CA ARG A 226 -5.84 6.07 10.84
C ARG A 226 -5.06 7.32 10.49
N TRP A 227 -4.45 7.99 11.47
CA TRP A 227 -3.58 9.14 11.26
C TRP A 227 -2.43 8.78 10.31
N ALA A 228 -1.65 7.73 10.61
CA ALA A 228 -0.52 7.32 9.79
C ALA A 228 -0.93 6.98 8.34
N ALA A 229 -2.06 6.30 8.17
CA ALA A 229 -2.58 5.98 6.84
C ALA A 229 -3.10 7.20 6.08
N GLY A 230 -3.56 8.24 6.78
CA GLY A 230 -3.97 9.51 6.19
C GLY A 230 -2.79 10.26 5.61
N THR A 231 -1.70 10.37 6.37
CA THR A 231 -0.49 11.08 5.93
C THR A 231 0.14 10.48 4.66
N LEU A 232 0.03 9.16 4.48
CA LEU A 232 0.50 8.45 3.28
C LEU A 232 -0.56 8.35 2.16
N GLY A 233 -1.79 8.80 2.44
CA GLY A 233 -2.93 8.66 1.53
C GLY A 233 -2.90 9.64 0.38
N ASP A 234 -2.50 10.89 0.65
CA ASP A 234 -2.56 11.98 -0.32
C ASP A 234 -1.63 11.76 -1.51
N ALA A 235 -0.39 11.33 -1.27
CA ALA A 235 0.57 10.98 -2.32
C ALA A 235 -0.01 9.95 -3.29
N ARG A 236 -0.63 8.87 -2.79
CA ARG A 236 -1.22 7.83 -3.65
C ARG A 236 -2.45 8.33 -4.43
N ASN A 237 -3.27 9.18 -3.83
CA ASN A 237 -4.42 9.75 -4.55
C ASN A 237 -3.95 10.56 -5.77
N LEU A 238 -2.83 11.28 -5.62
CA LEU A 238 -2.21 12.05 -6.70
C LEU A 238 -1.52 11.14 -7.73
N ASP A 239 -0.87 10.04 -7.32
CA ASP A 239 -0.37 9.02 -8.28
C ASP A 239 -1.48 8.43 -9.12
N VAL A 240 -2.57 7.97 -8.48
CA VAL A 240 -3.73 7.39 -9.18
C VAL A 240 -4.30 8.41 -10.16
N PHE A 241 -4.39 9.67 -9.73
CA PHE A 241 -4.84 10.72 -10.64
C PHE A 241 -3.93 10.86 -11.86
N LEU A 242 -2.61 10.95 -11.67
CA LEU A 242 -1.67 11.14 -12.78
C LEU A 242 -1.61 9.93 -13.70
N ASP A 243 -1.49 8.73 -13.15
CA ASP A 243 -1.23 7.50 -13.90
C ASP A 243 -2.51 6.92 -14.52
N GLU A 244 -3.58 6.82 -13.74
CA GLU A 244 -4.78 6.06 -14.10
C GLU A 244 -5.92 6.96 -14.61
N ILE A 245 -5.97 8.23 -14.19
CA ILE A 245 -7.06 9.15 -14.57
C ILE A 245 -6.64 10.13 -15.67
N ALA A 246 -5.58 10.92 -15.46
CA ALA A 246 -5.11 11.93 -16.40
C ALA A 246 -4.25 11.32 -17.52
N GLY A 247 -3.42 10.33 -17.21
CA GLY A 247 -2.48 9.69 -18.13
C GLY A 247 -3.11 9.23 -19.45
N PRO A 248 -4.22 8.45 -19.44
CA PRO A 248 -4.88 8.02 -20.67
C PRO A 248 -5.38 9.18 -21.54
N VAL A 249 -5.86 10.25 -20.92
CA VAL A 249 -6.40 11.43 -21.61
C VAL A 249 -5.28 12.25 -22.23
N ILE A 250 -4.18 12.44 -21.50
CA ILE A 250 -2.96 13.09 -21.98
C ILE A 250 -2.35 12.33 -23.16
N ALA A 251 -2.31 10.99 -23.07
CA ALA A 251 -1.80 10.16 -24.16
C ALA A 251 -2.66 10.25 -25.43
N ALA A 252 -3.97 10.46 -25.29
CA ALA A 252 -4.88 10.66 -26.41
C ALA A 252 -4.81 12.07 -27.00
N LEU A 253 -4.40 13.08 -26.21
CA LEU A 253 -4.35 14.49 -26.57
C LEU A 253 -2.98 15.10 -26.18
N PRO A 254 -1.86 14.65 -26.78
CA PRO A 254 -0.52 15.01 -26.31
C PRO A 254 -0.21 16.51 -26.43
N ASP A 255 -0.77 17.18 -27.44
CA ASP A 255 -0.50 18.59 -27.76
C ASP A 255 -1.36 19.58 -26.95
N HIS A 256 -2.25 19.09 -26.07
CA HIS A 256 -3.14 19.95 -25.31
C HIS A 256 -2.42 20.60 -24.12
N CYS A 257 -2.02 21.86 -24.25
CA CYS A 257 -1.28 22.63 -23.24
C CYS A 257 -1.90 22.59 -21.83
N GLY A 258 -3.23 22.79 -21.72
CA GLY A 258 -3.92 22.77 -20.44
C GLY A 258 -3.87 21.42 -19.69
N LEU A 259 -3.84 20.29 -20.41
CA LEU A 259 -3.70 18.96 -19.80
C LEU A 259 -2.28 18.76 -19.26
N GLN A 260 -1.27 19.22 -20.00
CA GLN A 260 0.13 19.17 -19.56
C GLN A 260 0.37 20.07 -18.35
N ALA A 261 -0.17 21.28 -18.35
CA ALA A 261 -0.06 22.23 -17.24
C ALA A 261 -0.69 21.67 -15.95
N LEU A 262 -1.91 21.13 -16.06
CA LEU A 262 -2.61 20.50 -14.94
C LEU A 262 -1.84 19.29 -14.40
N ALA A 263 -1.31 18.44 -15.28
CA ALA A 263 -0.50 17.29 -14.87
C ALA A 263 0.77 17.72 -14.14
N ALA A 264 1.46 18.77 -14.61
CA ALA A 264 2.63 19.33 -13.96
C ALA A 264 2.31 19.92 -12.57
N GLU A 265 1.18 20.62 -12.41
CA GLU A 265 0.75 21.13 -11.10
C GLU A 265 0.49 19.98 -10.12
N VAL A 266 -0.23 18.95 -10.57
CA VAL A 266 -0.54 17.78 -9.73
C VAL A 266 0.73 16.98 -9.41
N ALA A 267 1.68 16.85 -10.33
CA ALA A 267 2.99 16.24 -10.07
C ALA A 267 3.76 17.03 -8.99
N GLY A 268 3.77 18.36 -9.04
CA GLY A 268 4.38 19.17 -7.99
C GLY A 268 3.72 18.98 -6.62
N ARG A 269 2.38 18.81 -6.57
CA ARG A 269 1.67 18.46 -5.32
C ARG A 269 2.02 17.06 -4.84
N ARG A 270 2.13 16.09 -5.75
CA ARG A 270 2.53 14.72 -5.45
C ARG A 270 3.91 14.71 -4.80
N ASP A 271 4.88 15.40 -5.37
CA ASP A 271 6.25 15.41 -4.86
C ASP A 271 6.31 16.01 -3.44
N ARG A 272 5.55 17.08 -3.16
CA ARG A 272 5.39 17.62 -1.80
C ARG A 272 4.73 16.63 -0.84
N ALA A 273 3.71 15.90 -1.29
CA ALA A 273 3.06 14.86 -0.49
C ALA A 273 4.01 13.71 -0.17
N TYR A 274 4.90 13.33 -1.09
CA TYR A 274 5.96 12.33 -0.84
C TYR A 274 6.98 12.81 0.19
N VAL A 275 7.40 14.07 0.13
CA VAL A 275 8.29 14.65 1.15
C VAL A 275 7.63 14.62 2.53
N SER A 276 6.38 15.09 2.62
CA SER A 276 5.62 15.08 3.89
C SER A 276 5.39 13.66 4.42
N ALA A 277 5.10 12.70 3.55
CA ALA A 277 5.01 11.29 3.92
C ALA A 277 6.33 10.75 4.48
N GLY A 278 7.46 11.08 3.85
CA GLY A 278 8.80 10.71 4.33
C GLY A 278 9.14 11.34 5.69
N GLU A 279 8.77 12.59 5.92
CA GLU A 279 8.92 13.26 7.22
C GLU A 279 8.07 12.62 8.31
N ALA A 280 6.79 12.36 8.04
CA ALA A 280 5.89 11.72 8.98
C ALA A 280 6.37 10.32 9.37
N LEU A 281 6.98 9.59 8.42
CA LEU A 281 7.56 8.28 8.67
C LEU A 281 8.82 8.32 9.56
N ARG A 282 9.48 9.47 9.67
CA ARG A 282 10.62 9.70 10.56
C ARG A 282 10.21 10.35 11.89
N SER A 283 8.91 10.63 12.08
CA SER A 283 8.43 11.35 13.25
C SER A 283 8.47 10.48 14.53
N PRO A 284 8.72 11.09 15.71
CA PRO A 284 8.59 10.41 17.00
C PRO A 284 7.21 9.78 17.20
N ARG A 285 6.15 10.42 16.69
CA ARG A 285 4.78 9.91 16.77
C ARG A 285 4.61 8.56 16.08
N LEU A 286 5.18 8.39 14.88
CA LEU A 286 5.11 7.11 14.19
C LEU A 286 5.90 6.02 14.92
N ILE A 287 7.05 6.37 15.50
CA ILE A 287 7.87 5.44 16.26
C ILE A 287 7.12 4.98 17.50
N ALA A 288 6.50 5.92 18.23
CA ALA A 288 5.61 5.61 19.33
C ALA A 288 4.46 4.70 18.91
N LEU A 289 3.83 4.93 17.75
CA LEU A 289 2.82 4.03 17.18
C LEU A 289 3.39 2.62 16.97
N CYS A 290 4.54 2.47 16.32
CA CYS A 290 5.16 1.17 16.07
C CYS A 290 5.48 0.41 17.36
N VAL A 291 6.09 1.10 18.34
CA VAL A 291 6.45 0.50 19.64
C VAL A 291 5.20 0.14 20.45
N ASN A 292 4.21 1.05 20.52
CA ASN A 292 2.95 0.77 21.21
C ASN A 292 2.17 -0.36 20.55
N LEU A 293 2.17 -0.41 19.21
CA LEU A 293 1.53 -1.49 18.47
C LEU A 293 2.25 -2.81 18.71
N ALA A 294 3.58 -2.86 18.71
CA ALA A 294 4.34 -4.06 19.04
C ALA A 294 4.08 -4.53 20.48
N ALA A 295 4.17 -3.63 21.45
CA ALA A 295 3.89 -3.93 22.85
C ALA A 295 2.46 -4.44 23.05
N TRP A 296 1.51 -3.81 22.34
CA TRP A 296 0.13 -4.27 22.35
C TRP A 296 0.01 -5.65 21.72
N ILE A 297 0.61 -5.88 20.54
CA ILE A 297 0.67 -7.18 19.82
C ILE A 297 1.19 -8.28 20.75
N GLU A 298 2.24 -7.97 21.52
CA GLU A 298 2.93 -8.94 22.34
C GLU A 298 2.40 -9.13 23.76
N GLY A 299 1.59 -8.20 24.24
CA GLY A 299 0.97 -8.26 25.57
C GLY A 299 0.03 -9.46 25.77
N GLU A 300 -0.27 -9.70 27.04
CA GLU A 300 -1.07 -10.84 27.52
C GLU A 300 -2.59 -10.53 27.52
N SER A 301 -2.98 -9.26 27.64
CA SER A 301 -4.38 -8.81 27.68
C SER A 301 -5.04 -8.82 26.30
N ARG A 302 -5.49 -9.99 25.83
CA ARG A 302 -6.20 -10.14 24.55
C ARG A 302 -7.27 -11.23 24.53
N LEU A 303 -7.31 -12.06 25.56
CA LEU A 303 -8.01 -13.34 25.46
C LEU A 303 -9.42 -13.20 26.04
N SER A 304 -10.36 -12.79 25.18
CA SER A 304 -11.75 -13.21 25.41
C SER A 304 -11.83 -14.73 25.17
N GLU A 305 -12.74 -15.44 25.84
CA GLU A 305 -12.93 -16.89 25.65
C GLU A 305 -13.15 -17.25 24.16
N ALA A 306 -13.76 -16.34 23.39
CA ALA A 306 -13.96 -16.48 21.95
C ALA A 306 -12.65 -16.62 21.14
N THR A 307 -11.51 -16.23 21.71
CA THR A 307 -10.19 -16.32 21.06
C THR A 307 -9.49 -17.67 21.25
N LEU A 308 -10.06 -18.56 22.09
CA LEU A 308 -9.61 -19.95 22.24
C LEU A 308 -10.12 -20.87 21.12
N LEU A 309 -11.12 -20.42 20.35
CA LEU A 309 -11.66 -21.19 19.24
C LEU A 309 -10.62 -21.35 18.11
N PRO A 310 -10.66 -22.49 17.39
CA PRO A 310 -9.85 -22.68 16.19
C PRO A 310 -10.06 -21.56 15.17
N VAL A 311 -8.97 -21.00 14.65
CA VAL A 311 -9.01 -19.90 13.67
C VAL A 311 -9.83 -20.26 12.44
N LYS A 312 -9.81 -21.53 11.99
CA LYS A 312 -10.55 -21.98 10.81
C LYS A 312 -12.07 -21.81 10.99
N THR A 313 -12.59 -22.13 12.17
CA THR A 313 -14.02 -21.95 12.51
C THR A 313 -14.42 -20.48 12.48
N PHE A 314 -13.62 -19.61 13.10
CA PHE A 314 -13.84 -18.17 13.06
C PHE A 314 -13.78 -17.62 11.63
N ALA A 315 -12.76 -18.03 10.87
CA ALA A 315 -12.54 -17.60 9.49
C ALA A 315 -13.71 -17.98 8.57
N ALA A 316 -14.23 -19.21 8.67
CA ALA A 316 -15.39 -19.65 7.89
C ALA A 316 -16.65 -18.84 8.21
N ALA A 317 -16.89 -18.54 9.49
CA ALA A 317 -18.02 -17.73 9.93
C ALA A 317 -17.92 -16.28 9.43
N ILE A 318 -16.76 -15.64 9.56
CA ILE A 318 -16.58 -14.25 9.14
C ILE A 318 -16.61 -14.11 7.61
N LEU A 319 -16.00 -15.03 6.85
CA LEU A 319 -16.06 -15.05 5.39
C LEU A 319 -17.51 -15.22 4.91
N THR A 320 -18.26 -16.14 5.51
CA THR A 320 -19.69 -16.32 5.25
C THR A 320 -20.48 -15.03 5.51
N ARG A 321 -20.27 -14.39 6.67
CA ARG A 321 -20.96 -13.14 7.02
C ARG A 321 -20.64 -12.01 6.04
N ARG A 322 -19.37 -11.83 5.68
CA ARG A 322 -18.91 -10.78 4.76
C ARG A 322 -19.42 -11.00 3.34
N ARG A 323 -19.36 -12.23 2.84
CA ARG A 323 -19.94 -12.60 1.53
C ARG A 323 -21.44 -12.36 1.50
N ARG A 324 -22.18 -12.79 2.53
CA ARG A 324 -23.63 -12.52 2.64
C ARG A 324 -23.92 -11.02 2.64
N LYS A 325 -23.15 -10.23 3.39
CA LYS A 325 -23.34 -8.78 3.45
C LYS A 325 -23.09 -8.13 2.08
N ALA A 326 -21.99 -8.47 1.41
CA ALA A 326 -21.70 -8.01 0.06
C ALA A 326 -22.81 -8.42 -0.92
N GLY A 327 -23.27 -9.68 -0.87
CA GLY A 327 -24.39 -10.16 -1.69
C GLY A 327 -25.69 -9.37 -1.48
N LYS A 328 -26.02 -9.02 -0.23
CA LYS A 328 -27.18 -8.17 0.09
C LYS A 328 -27.02 -6.73 -0.44
N ALA A 329 -25.83 -6.15 -0.25
CA ALA A 329 -25.52 -4.79 -0.72
C ALA A 329 -25.49 -4.68 -2.25
N GLY A 330 -25.13 -5.77 -2.93
CA GLY A 330 -25.06 -5.84 -4.39
C GLY A 330 -26.33 -6.32 -5.09
N ARG A 331 -27.45 -6.48 -4.37
CA ARG A 331 -28.73 -6.81 -5.01
C ARG A 331 -29.11 -5.74 -6.02
N HIS A 332 -29.67 -6.18 -7.15
CA HIS A 332 -30.00 -5.30 -8.28
C HIS A 332 -28.79 -4.45 -8.74
N PHE A 333 -27.57 -5.02 -8.72
CA PHE A 333 -26.30 -4.33 -8.98
C PHE A 333 -26.33 -3.22 -10.05
N ARG A 334 -26.96 -3.49 -11.21
CA ARG A 334 -27.04 -2.54 -12.33
C ARG A 334 -27.82 -1.25 -12.04
N ARG A 335 -28.68 -1.28 -11.01
CA ARG A 335 -29.52 -0.15 -10.56
C ARG A 335 -29.00 0.47 -9.26
N LEU A 336 -27.79 0.14 -8.83
CA LEU A 336 -27.24 0.70 -7.60
C LEU A 336 -26.81 2.15 -7.82
N GLU A 337 -27.36 3.04 -6.98
CA GLU A 337 -26.92 4.42 -6.86
C GLU A 337 -25.44 4.52 -6.44
N PRO A 338 -24.73 5.62 -6.77
CA PRO A 338 -23.31 5.81 -6.43
C PRO A 338 -22.97 5.51 -4.95
N LYS A 339 -23.80 5.98 -4.01
CA LYS A 339 -23.62 5.73 -2.57
C LYS A 339 -23.70 4.24 -2.21
N ALA A 340 -24.64 3.51 -2.82
CA ALA A 340 -24.81 2.08 -2.60
C ALA A 340 -23.67 1.26 -3.25
N ARG A 341 -23.20 1.66 -4.44
CA ARG A 341 -22.00 1.09 -5.08
C ARG A 341 -20.75 1.27 -4.20
N HIS A 342 -20.57 2.45 -3.62
CA HIS A 342 -19.47 2.70 -2.69
C HIS A 342 -19.55 1.83 -1.43
N ALA A 343 -20.74 1.67 -0.84
CA ALA A 343 -20.95 0.77 0.31
C ALA A 343 -20.63 -0.69 -0.04
N LEU A 344 -21.07 -1.17 -1.20
CA LEU A 344 -20.73 -2.50 -1.72
C LEU A 344 -19.22 -2.66 -1.89
N ARG A 345 -18.53 -1.66 -2.47
CA ARG A 345 -17.07 -1.66 -2.63
C ARG A 345 -16.36 -1.79 -1.28
N ILE A 346 -16.83 -1.09 -0.25
CA ILE A 346 -16.29 -1.23 1.11
C ILE A 346 -16.47 -2.66 1.64
N ASP A 347 -17.65 -3.26 1.46
CA ASP A 347 -17.92 -4.62 1.94
C ASP A 347 -17.11 -5.68 1.17
N LEU A 348 -16.93 -5.52 -0.14
CA LEU A 348 -16.04 -6.36 -0.95
C LEU A 348 -14.58 -6.21 -0.51
N LYS A 349 -14.11 -4.98 -0.24
CA LYS A 349 -12.76 -4.73 0.29
C LYS A 349 -12.54 -5.50 1.60
N LYS A 350 -13.52 -5.48 2.50
CA LYS A 350 -13.47 -6.24 3.76
C LYS A 350 -13.43 -7.75 3.51
N LEU A 351 -14.20 -8.26 2.53
CA LEU A 351 -14.17 -9.66 2.15
C LEU A 351 -12.81 -10.07 1.55
N ARG A 352 -12.20 -9.24 0.70
CA ARG A 352 -10.88 -9.49 0.13
C ARG A 352 -9.82 -9.60 1.22
N TYR A 353 -9.74 -8.62 2.12
CA TYR A 353 -8.76 -8.68 3.21
C TYR A 353 -8.95 -9.89 4.12
N ALA A 354 -10.20 -10.24 4.45
CA ALA A 354 -10.47 -11.47 5.18
C ALA A 354 -9.97 -12.72 4.42
N SER A 355 -10.22 -12.79 3.11
CA SER A 355 -9.77 -13.90 2.27
C SER A 355 -8.24 -13.97 2.16
N GLU A 356 -7.57 -12.82 2.06
CA GLU A 356 -6.11 -12.71 2.02
C GLU A 356 -5.47 -13.16 3.33
N PHE A 357 -6.01 -12.73 4.49
CA PHE A 357 -5.46 -13.10 5.80
C PHE A 357 -5.63 -14.59 6.12
N PHE A 358 -6.73 -15.21 5.66
CA PHE A 358 -7.03 -16.62 5.92
C PHE A 358 -6.65 -17.55 4.77
N ARG A 359 -5.87 -17.07 3.79
CA ARG A 359 -5.57 -17.79 2.55
C ARG A 359 -4.94 -19.16 2.80
N SER A 360 -4.05 -19.28 3.79
CA SER A 360 -3.35 -20.54 4.10
C SER A 360 -4.27 -21.64 4.65
N LEU A 361 -5.46 -21.29 5.16
CA LEU A 361 -6.39 -22.25 5.78
C LEU A 361 -7.15 -23.09 4.75
N TRP A 362 -7.24 -22.61 3.51
CA TRP A 362 -7.87 -23.31 2.38
C TRP A 362 -7.01 -23.17 1.12
N PRO A 363 -5.90 -23.92 1.03
CA PRO A 363 -5.09 -23.93 -0.19
C PRO A 363 -5.88 -24.61 -1.31
N GLY A 364 -5.88 -24.02 -2.50
CA GLY A 364 -6.50 -24.67 -3.66
C GLY A 364 -6.94 -23.71 -4.77
N LYS A 365 -7.39 -24.32 -5.86
CA LYS A 365 -7.86 -23.60 -7.06
C LYS A 365 -9.08 -22.73 -6.76
N ALA A 366 -10.05 -23.27 -6.01
CA ALA A 366 -11.29 -22.57 -5.66
C ALA A 366 -11.04 -21.24 -4.90
N ALA A 367 -10.14 -21.25 -3.91
CA ALA A 367 -9.78 -20.05 -3.16
C ALA A 367 -9.08 -19.00 -4.04
N ARG A 368 -8.20 -19.43 -4.96
CA ARG A 368 -7.52 -18.55 -5.91
C ARG A 368 -8.50 -17.91 -6.89
N GLU A 369 -9.40 -18.70 -7.47
CA GLU A 369 -10.43 -18.21 -8.38
C GLU A 369 -11.36 -17.21 -7.68
N ALA A 370 -11.75 -17.49 -6.43
CA ALA A 370 -12.54 -16.56 -5.65
C ALA A 370 -11.83 -15.23 -5.38
N ALA A 371 -10.53 -15.29 -5.04
CA ALA A 371 -9.71 -14.09 -4.85
C ALA A 371 -9.59 -13.26 -6.14
N LEU A 372 -9.37 -13.90 -7.29
CA LEU A 372 -9.30 -13.25 -8.59
C LEU A 372 -10.62 -12.52 -8.93
N VAL A 373 -11.76 -13.20 -8.77
CA VAL A 373 -13.07 -12.61 -9.07
C VAL A 373 -13.37 -11.41 -8.15
N VAL A 374 -13.03 -11.51 -6.86
CA VAL A 374 -13.19 -10.38 -5.93
C VAL A 374 -12.24 -9.23 -6.28
N SER A 375 -11.01 -9.52 -6.72
CA SER A 375 -10.07 -8.50 -7.17
C SER A 375 -10.59 -7.77 -8.39
N SER A 376 -10.95 -8.50 -9.46
CA SER A 376 -11.45 -7.89 -10.69
C SER A 376 -12.71 -7.04 -10.43
N LEU A 377 -13.61 -7.48 -9.54
CA LEU A 377 -14.78 -6.68 -9.18
C LEU A 377 -14.40 -5.40 -8.41
N GLN A 378 -13.36 -5.46 -7.58
CA GLN A 378 -12.84 -4.29 -6.88
C GLN A 378 -12.12 -3.34 -7.80
N ASP A 379 -11.42 -3.82 -8.82
CA ASP A 379 -10.73 -2.98 -9.79
C ASP A 379 -11.75 -2.13 -10.56
N GLU A 380 -12.84 -2.74 -11.05
CA GLU A 380 -13.92 -2.00 -11.74
C GLU A 380 -14.63 -0.99 -10.83
N LEU A 381 -14.98 -1.38 -9.59
CA LEU A 381 -15.59 -0.46 -8.62
C LEU A 381 -14.60 0.58 -8.07
N GLY A 382 -13.30 0.26 -8.12
CA GLY A 382 -12.19 1.12 -7.75
C GLY A 382 -12.07 2.27 -8.71
N HIS A 383 -11.99 1.98 -10.01
CA HIS A 383 -11.95 2.99 -11.06
C HIS A 383 -13.11 4.00 -10.96
N ILE A 384 -14.35 3.53 -10.78
CA ILE A 384 -15.51 4.43 -10.61
C ILE A 384 -15.34 5.34 -9.38
N ASN A 385 -14.78 4.82 -8.30
CA ASN A 385 -14.49 5.61 -7.10
C ASN A 385 -13.34 6.61 -7.36
N ASP A 386 -12.34 6.23 -8.12
CA ASP A 386 -11.16 7.06 -8.37
C ASP A 386 -11.50 8.23 -9.29
N VAL A 387 -12.39 8.05 -10.26
CA VAL A 387 -13.01 9.16 -11.03
C VAL A 387 -13.77 10.12 -10.11
N ALA A 388 -14.52 9.61 -9.12
CA ALA A 388 -15.22 10.45 -8.16
C ALA A 388 -14.26 11.23 -7.24
N VAL A 389 -13.13 10.63 -6.85
CA VAL A 389 -12.06 11.31 -6.09
C VAL A 389 -11.36 12.35 -6.95
N ALA A 390 -11.05 12.03 -8.21
CA ALA A 390 -10.47 12.97 -9.17
C ALA A 390 -11.34 14.21 -9.37
N ARG A 391 -12.67 14.04 -9.44
CA ARG A 391 -13.61 15.16 -9.51
C ARG A 391 -13.49 16.10 -8.31
N LEU A 392 -13.33 15.57 -7.10
CA LEU A 392 -13.15 16.37 -5.89
C LEU A 392 -11.79 17.08 -5.89
N LEU A 393 -10.73 16.39 -6.30
CA LEU A 393 -9.40 16.98 -6.45
C LEU A 393 -9.43 18.16 -7.42
N LEU A 394 -9.94 17.96 -8.64
CA LEU A 394 -10.02 18.99 -9.67
C LEU A 394 -10.86 20.20 -9.25
N ALA A 395 -11.97 19.98 -8.53
CA ALA A 395 -12.78 21.05 -7.97
C ALA A 395 -12.00 21.86 -6.91
N GLY A 396 -11.21 21.18 -6.06
CA GLY A 396 -10.33 21.85 -5.10
C GLY A 396 -9.25 22.70 -5.77
N LEU A 397 -8.60 22.17 -6.82
CA LEU A 397 -7.60 22.92 -7.59
C LEU A 397 -8.19 24.20 -8.19
N SER A 398 -9.41 24.12 -8.74
CA SER A 398 -10.09 25.27 -9.32
C SER A 398 -10.47 26.34 -8.29
N ALA A 399 -10.75 25.94 -7.04
CA ALA A 399 -11.08 26.86 -5.95
C ALA A 399 -9.85 27.55 -5.34
N GLU A 400 -8.69 26.91 -5.37
CA GLU A 400 -7.42 27.42 -4.81
C GLU A 400 -6.67 28.37 -5.75
N ALA A 401 -7.06 28.46 -7.03
CA ALA A 401 -6.37 29.28 -8.02
C ALA A 401 -6.45 30.80 -7.68
N PRO A 402 -5.30 31.50 -7.59
CA PRO A 402 -5.25 32.89 -7.12
C PRO A 402 -6.01 33.86 -8.04
N PHE A 403 -6.74 34.78 -7.41
CA PHE A 403 -7.65 35.77 -8.05
C PHE A 403 -6.98 36.65 -9.14
N LYS A 404 -5.64 36.74 -9.16
CA LYS A 404 -4.87 37.63 -10.06
C LYS A 404 -4.61 37.08 -11.48
N ASN A 405 -4.75 35.76 -11.73
CA ASN A 405 -4.55 35.12 -13.06
C ASN A 405 -5.86 34.59 -13.68
N ARG A 406 -6.99 35.29 -13.44
CA ARG A 406 -8.34 34.74 -13.65
C ARG A 406 -8.79 34.51 -15.08
N ASN A 407 -8.15 35.09 -16.10
CA ASN A 407 -8.80 35.17 -17.42
C ASN A 407 -8.40 34.04 -18.39
N ASN A 408 -7.14 33.56 -18.39
CA ASN A 408 -6.70 32.50 -19.32
C ASN A 408 -6.34 31.17 -18.62
N ASP A 409 -5.49 31.18 -17.59
CA ASP A 409 -5.03 29.94 -16.93
C ASP A 409 -6.16 29.14 -16.28
N LEU A 410 -7.08 29.82 -15.57
CA LEU A 410 -8.24 29.17 -14.94
C LEU A 410 -9.20 28.55 -15.96
N THR A 411 -9.35 29.19 -17.12
CA THR A 411 -10.18 28.70 -18.23
C THR A 411 -9.58 27.43 -18.83
N GLU A 412 -8.26 27.39 -19.02
CA GLU A 412 -7.57 26.21 -19.54
C GLU A 412 -7.54 25.05 -18.53
N HIS A 413 -7.35 25.31 -17.23
CA HIS A 413 -7.41 24.26 -16.20
C HIS A 413 -8.82 23.70 -16.03
N ALA A 414 -9.85 24.55 -16.05
CA ALA A 414 -11.23 24.11 -16.00
C ALA A 414 -11.62 23.29 -17.25
N PHE A 415 -11.13 23.71 -18.42
CA PHE A 415 -11.33 22.96 -19.66
C PHE A 415 -10.63 21.60 -19.62
N ALA A 416 -9.35 21.55 -19.20
CA ALA A 416 -8.59 20.31 -19.01
C ALA A 416 -9.24 19.36 -18.00
N ALA A 417 -9.70 19.89 -16.87
CA ALA A 417 -10.48 19.15 -15.87
C ALA A 417 -11.77 18.58 -16.48
N GLY A 418 -12.49 19.39 -17.26
CA GLY A 418 -13.68 18.99 -18.00
C GLY A 418 -13.41 17.87 -19.00
N LEU A 419 -12.31 17.93 -19.76
CA LEU A 419 -11.88 16.89 -20.68
C LEU A 419 -11.61 15.57 -19.97
N ILE A 420 -10.84 15.60 -18.86
CA ILE A 420 -10.51 14.40 -18.09
C ILE A 420 -11.78 13.74 -17.56
N ILE A 421 -12.66 14.52 -16.93
CA ILE A 421 -13.89 13.99 -16.38
C ILE A 421 -14.82 13.49 -17.49
N GLY A 422 -14.98 14.24 -18.57
CA GLY A 422 -15.81 13.84 -19.71
C GLY A 422 -15.36 12.54 -20.36
N TRP A 423 -14.03 12.33 -20.47
CA TRP A 423 -13.45 11.07 -20.96
C TRP A 423 -13.90 9.88 -20.11
N HIS A 424 -13.77 9.98 -18.79
CA HIS A 424 -14.11 8.90 -17.87
C HIS A 424 -15.62 8.69 -17.70
N GLU A 425 -16.43 9.74 -17.82
CA GLU A 425 -17.90 9.63 -17.82
C GLU A 425 -18.40 8.87 -19.06
N ARG A 426 -17.75 9.05 -20.23
CA ARG A 426 -18.05 8.23 -21.42
C ARG A 426 -17.81 6.75 -21.14
N GLU A 427 -16.71 6.39 -20.48
CA GLU A 427 -16.37 5.00 -20.16
C GLU A 427 -17.20 4.42 -19.01
N ALA A 428 -17.84 5.25 -18.18
CA ALA A 428 -18.51 4.83 -16.96
C ALA A 428 -19.60 3.78 -17.18
N ALA A 429 -20.37 3.89 -18.28
CA ALA A 429 -21.42 2.93 -18.63
C ALA A 429 -20.84 1.56 -19.00
N GLU A 430 -19.76 1.54 -19.79
CA GLU A 430 -19.06 0.31 -20.20
C GLU A 430 -18.42 -0.39 -18.98
N ARG A 431 -17.75 0.38 -18.13
CA ARG A 431 -17.16 -0.10 -16.86
C ARG A 431 -18.23 -0.66 -15.93
N LEU A 432 -19.39 0.00 -15.81
CA LEU A 432 -20.50 -0.51 -15.01
C LEU A 432 -21.07 -1.81 -15.58
N ALA A 433 -21.13 -1.94 -16.91
CA ALA A 433 -21.55 -3.17 -17.57
C ALA A 433 -20.54 -4.32 -17.33
N ALA A 434 -19.23 -4.04 -17.42
CA ALA A 434 -18.15 -4.96 -17.08
C ALA A 434 -18.22 -5.41 -15.62
N ALA A 435 -18.34 -4.45 -14.68
CA ALA A 435 -18.55 -4.73 -13.26
C ALA A 435 -19.79 -5.62 -13.03
N GLY A 436 -20.86 -5.40 -13.80
CA GLY A 436 -22.06 -6.24 -13.76
C GLY A 436 -21.84 -7.68 -14.24
N LYS A 437 -20.92 -7.92 -15.19
CA LYS A 437 -20.51 -9.29 -15.59
C LYS A 437 -19.70 -9.94 -14.47
N THR A 438 -18.72 -9.24 -13.92
CA THR A 438 -17.88 -9.73 -12.81
C THR A 438 -18.70 -9.97 -11.54
N TRP A 439 -19.73 -9.16 -11.28
CA TRP A 439 -20.69 -9.39 -10.20
C TRP A 439 -21.43 -10.71 -10.34
N LYS A 440 -21.87 -11.08 -11.55
CA LYS A 440 -22.49 -12.39 -11.80
C LYS A 440 -21.51 -13.53 -11.56
N ALA A 441 -20.24 -13.37 -11.94
CA ALA A 441 -19.20 -14.35 -11.64
C ALA A 441 -18.99 -14.50 -10.14
N PHE A 442 -18.93 -13.39 -9.39
CA PHE A 442 -18.81 -13.37 -7.93
C PHE A 442 -19.93 -14.17 -7.25
N LEU A 443 -21.17 -14.01 -7.70
CA LEU A 443 -22.32 -14.76 -7.16
C LEU A 443 -22.20 -16.28 -7.41
N LYS A 444 -21.55 -16.70 -8.50
CA LYS A 444 -21.35 -18.11 -8.87
C LYS A 444 -20.12 -18.76 -8.24
N THR A 445 -19.17 -17.96 -7.75
CA THR A 445 -17.94 -18.45 -7.11
C THR A 445 -18.27 -19.40 -5.95
N SER A 446 -17.53 -20.51 -5.82
CA SER A 446 -17.71 -21.45 -4.72
C SER A 446 -17.45 -20.81 -3.35
N HIS A 447 -18.10 -21.37 -2.33
CA HIS A 447 -17.84 -21.01 -0.94
C HIS A 447 -16.76 -21.94 -0.39
N TYR A 448 -15.53 -21.83 -0.89
CA TYR A 448 -14.43 -22.77 -0.62
C TYR A 448 -14.14 -23.02 0.88
N TRP A 449 -14.60 -22.13 1.77
CA TRP A 449 -14.49 -22.29 3.23
C TRP A 449 -15.61 -23.10 3.87
N ARG A 450 -16.54 -23.65 3.08
CA ARG A 450 -17.62 -24.55 3.51
C ARG A 450 -17.39 -25.99 3.08
N GLU A 451 -16.32 -26.22 2.32
CA GLU A 451 -15.90 -27.54 1.83
C GLU A 451 -15.16 -28.31 2.92
#